data_AF-R4GRT3-F1
#
_entry.id   AF-R4GRT3-F1
#
_cell.length_a   1.000
_cell.length_b   1.000
_cell.length_c   1.000
_cell.angle_alpha   90.00
_cell.angle_beta   90.00
_cell.angle_gamma   90.00
#
_symmetry.space_group_name_H-M   'P 1'
#
loop_
_entity.id
_entity.type
_entity.pdbx_description
1 polymer ?
#
loop_
_entity_poly.entity_id
_entity_poly.type
_entity_poly.pdbx_seq_one_letter_code
_entity_poly.pdbx_strand_id
1 'polypeptide(L)' 'GYEREDDGVPSAAYVTQLYYKISRIDWDYEVEPARIKGIHYGPDIAQPINMDSSHHSRCFISDYLWSLVPTAW' A
#
# COMPACT_ATOMS: atom_id res chain seq x y z
N GLY A 1 -36.19 8.89 -8.32
CA GLY A 1 -35.52 7.87 -9.14
C GLY A 1 -34.55 7.17 -8.23
N TYR A 2 -34.69 5.85 -8.07
CA TYR A 2 -33.72 5.07 -7.32
C TYR A 2 -32.41 5.08 -8.09
N GLU A 3 -31.38 5.68 -7.50
CA GLU A 3 -30.00 5.51 -7.97
C GLU A 3 -29.70 4.02 -7.83
N ARG A 4 -29.36 3.39 -8.95
CA ARG A 4 -28.83 2.03 -8.96
C ARG A 4 -27.52 2.08 -8.21
N GLU A 5 -27.47 1.45 -7.04
CA GLU A 5 -26.21 1.03 -6.45
C GLU A 5 -25.49 0.15 -7.49
N ASP A 6 -24.23 0.48 -7.70
CA ASP A 6 -23.34 -0.05 -8.71
C ASP A 6 -22.97 -1.51 -8.35
N ASP A 7 -23.80 -2.47 -8.78
CA ASP A 7 -23.67 -3.91 -8.48
C ASP A 7 -22.35 -4.57 -8.95
N GLY A 8 -21.40 -3.81 -9.50
CA GLY A 8 -20.15 -4.32 -10.07
C GLY A 8 -18.85 -3.66 -9.59
N VAL A 9 -18.89 -2.47 -8.98
CA VAL A 9 -17.66 -1.78 -8.54
C VAL A 9 -17.44 -2.03 -7.05
N PRO A 10 -16.34 -2.71 -6.65
CA PRO A 10 -16.01 -2.85 -5.25
C PRO A 10 -15.82 -1.48 -4.61
N SER A 11 -16.33 -1.31 -3.39
CA SER A 11 -16.16 -0.04 -2.67
C SER A 11 -14.67 0.30 -2.52
N ALA A 12 -14.34 1.59 -2.56
CA ALA A 12 -12.96 2.04 -2.34
C ALA A 12 -12.40 1.56 -0.99
N ALA A 13 -13.27 1.45 0.02
CA ALA A 13 -12.94 0.87 1.32
C ALA A 13 -12.53 -0.60 1.20
N TYR A 14 -13.27 -1.41 0.44
CA TYR A 14 -12.93 -2.81 0.21
C TYR A 14 -11.58 -2.95 -0.52
N VAL A 15 -11.37 -2.17 -1.59
CA VAL A 15 -10.12 -2.21 -2.36
C VAL A 15 -8.93 -1.83 -1.48
N THR A 16 -9.05 -0.79 -0.66
CA THR A 16 -7.99 -0.35 0.27
C THR A 16 -7.70 -1.42 1.32
N GLN A 17 -8.73 -2.04 1.89
CA GLN A 17 -8.57 -3.14 2.85
C GLN A 17 -7.90 -4.36 2.22
N LEU A 18 -8.21 -4.66 0.95
CA LEU A 18 -7.58 -5.75 0.22
C LEU A 18 -6.09 -5.49 -0.01
N TYR A 19 -5.73 -4.27 -0.45
CA TYR A 19 -4.33 -3.89 -0.60
C TYR A 19 -3.57 -3.99 0.73
N TYR A 20 -4.15 -3.50 1.83
CA TYR A 20 -3.55 -3.67 3.15
C TYR A 20 -3.40 -5.15 3.53
N LYS A 21 -4.39 -5.99 3.22
CA LYS A 21 -4.32 -7.42 3.55
C LYS A 21 -3.21 -8.15 2.79
N ILE A 22 -2.94 -7.71 1.56
CA ILE A 22 -1.90 -8.26 0.69
C ILE A 22 -0.52 -7.73 1.08
N SER A 23 -0.35 -6.42 1.18
CA SER A 23 0.95 -5.79 1.38
C SER A 23 1.34 -5.63 2.84
N ARG A 24 0.36 -5.58 3.75
CA ARG A 24 0.52 -5.23 5.17
C ARG A 24 1.15 -3.85 5.39
N ILE A 25 1.03 -2.95 4.41
CA ILE A 25 1.56 -1.59 4.50
C ILE A 25 0.43 -0.61 4.84
N ASP A 26 0.65 0.18 5.88
CA ASP A 26 -0.13 1.37 6.18
C ASP A 26 0.67 2.61 5.77
N TRP A 27 0.05 3.51 5.01
CA TRP A 27 0.73 4.67 4.44
C TRP A 27 0.49 5.91 5.31
N ASP A 28 1.53 6.74 5.44
CA ASP A 28 1.42 8.06 6.05
C ASP A 28 0.90 9.03 4.98
N TYR A 29 -0.31 9.55 5.18
CA TYR A 29 -0.95 10.48 4.24
C TYR A 29 -0.63 11.96 4.53
N GLU A 30 0.05 12.24 5.65
CA GLU A 30 0.41 13.59 6.10
C GLU A 30 1.88 13.92 5.75
N VAL A 31 2.29 13.60 4.52
CA VAL A 31 3.65 13.85 3.99
C VAL A 31 3.66 14.43 2.59
N GLU A 32 4.84 14.87 2.13
CA GLU A 32 5.00 15.41 0.79
C GLU A 32 4.70 14.36 -0.30
N PRO A 33 4.09 14.71 -1.45
CA PRO A 33 3.69 13.73 -2.47
C PRO A 33 4.83 12.90 -3.06
N ALA A 34 6.05 13.45 -3.07
CA ALA A 34 7.24 12.74 -3.53
C ALA A 34 7.74 11.71 -2.51
N ARG A 35 7.23 11.74 -1.28
CA ARG A 35 7.67 10.88 -0.19
C ARG A 35 6.79 9.65 -0.07
N ILE A 36 7.39 8.48 -0.19
CA ILE A 36 6.76 7.19 0.06
C ILE A 36 7.07 6.82 1.50
N LYS A 37 6.12 7.05 2.39
CA LYS A 37 6.30 6.83 3.83
C LYS A 37 5.16 6.00 4.39
N GLY A 38 5.49 5.02 5.21
CA GLY A 38 4.52 4.12 5.81
C GLY A 38 5.16 3.14 6.78
N ILE A 39 4.39 2.17 7.23
CA ILE A 39 4.84 1.08 8.12
C ILE A 39 4.39 -0.24 7.51
N HIS A 40 5.33 -1.18 7.38
CA HIS A 40 5.05 -2.57 7.00
C HIS A 40 4.91 -3.45 8.26
N TYR A 41 3.77 -4.12 8.40
CA TYR A 41 3.45 -4.99 9.54
C TYR A 41 3.63 -6.47 9.18
N GLY A 42 4.84 -6.98 9.43
CA GLY A 42 5.16 -8.41 9.36
C GLY A 42 4.75 -9.21 10.62
N PRO A 43 5.13 -10.49 10.70
CA PRO A 43 4.89 -11.33 11.89
C PRO A 43 5.77 -10.96 13.11
N ASP A 44 6.78 -10.12 12.90
CA ASP A 44 7.72 -9.64 13.92
C ASP A 44 7.57 -8.10 14.09
N ILE A 45 8.64 -7.41 14.50
CA ILE A 45 8.68 -5.95 14.66
C ILE A 45 8.32 -5.25 13.33
N ALA A 46 7.41 -4.29 13.41
CA ALA A 46 7.00 -3.46 12.29
C ALA A 46 8.18 -2.66 11.70
N GLN A 47 8.26 -2.59 10.38
CA GLN A 47 9.38 -1.98 9.66
C GLN A 47 8.97 -0.63 9.06
N PRO A 48 9.71 0.47 9.31
CA PRO A 48 9.40 1.76 8.72
C PRO A 48 9.78 1.80 7.24
N ILE A 49 8.93 2.41 6.43
CA ILE A 49 9.19 2.76 5.03
C ILE A 49 9.32 4.28 4.97
N ASN A 50 10.42 4.77 4.39
CA ASN A 50 10.64 6.20 4.20
C ASN A 50 11.60 6.42 3.03
N MET A 51 11.05 6.68 1.85
CA MET A 51 11.80 6.84 0.60
C MET A 51 11.37 8.10 -0.13
N ASP A 52 12.29 8.72 -0.85
CA ASP A 52 11.99 9.80 -1.80
C ASP A 52 11.87 9.21 -3.21
N SER A 53 10.66 9.26 -3.75
CA SER A 53 10.34 8.72 -5.08
C SER A 53 11.07 9.42 -6.22
N SER A 54 11.57 10.65 -6.02
CA SER A 54 12.34 11.37 -7.06
C SER A 54 13.73 10.77 -7.30
N HIS A 55 14.27 10.01 -6.35
CA HIS A 55 15.59 9.38 -6.43
C HIS A 55 15.54 7.93 -6.97
N HIS A 56 14.36 7.40 -7.25
CA HIS A 56 14.18 5.99 -7.59
C HIS A 56 13.27 5.80 -8.80
N SER A 57 13.53 4.76 -9.58
CA SER A 57 12.61 4.38 -10.65
C SER A 57 11.35 3.73 -10.05
N ARG A 58 10.23 3.81 -10.79
CA ARG A 58 8.98 3.15 -10.39
C ARG A 58 9.15 1.64 -10.20
N CYS A 59 9.94 0.98 -11.07
CA CYS A 59 10.24 -0.45 -10.93
C CYS A 59 10.98 -0.74 -9.62
N PHE A 60 12.04 0.02 -9.31
CA PHE A 60 12.78 -0.17 -8.07
C PHE A 60 11.90 -0.02 -6.83
N ILE A 61 11.04 1.01 -6.82
CA ILE A 61 10.10 1.24 -5.72
C ILE A 61 9.16 0.04 -5.57
N SER A 62 8.55 -0.42 -6.66
CA SER A 62 7.66 -1.59 -6.63
C SER A 62 8.39 -2.85 -6.16
N ASP A 63 9.56 -3.14 -6.71
CA ASP A 63 10.36 -4.31 -6.36
C ASP A 63 10.76 -4.28 -4.87
N TYR A 64 11.18 -3.12 -4.38
CA TYR A 64 11.51 -2.93 -2.96
C TYR A 64 10.30 -3.19 -2.07
N LEU A 65 9.14 -2.58 -2.36
CA LEU A 65 7.94 -2.76 -1.55
C LEU A 65 7.47 -4.23 -1.54
N TRP A 66 7.53 -4.91 -2.68
CA TRP A 66 7.17 -6.33 -2.76
C TRP A 66 8.17 -7.24 -2.08
N SER A 67 9.46 -6.85 -1.99
CA SER A 67 10.46 -7.62 -1.23
C SER A 67 10.19 -7.68 0.27
N LEU A 68 9.38 -6.75 0.80
CA LEU A 68 8.95 -6.76 2.21
C LEU A 68 7.87 -7.81 2.48
N VAL A 69 7.10 -8.18 1.45
CA VAL A 69 5.97 -9.11 1.58
C VAL A 69 6.51 -10.54 1.62
N PRO A 70 6.26 -11.31 2.70
CA PRO A 70 6.72 -12.69 2.78
C PRO A 70 6.14 -13.55 1.65
N THR A 71 7.00 -14.34 1.00
CA THR A 71 6.61 -15.22 -0.12
C THR A 71 6.46 -16.69 0.29
N ALA A 72 6.62 -17.00 1.58
CA ALA A 72 6.37 -18.33 2.12
C ALA A 72 4.86 -18.61 2.21
N TRP A 73 4.45 -19.84 1.90
CA TRP A 73 3.06 -20.31 1.92
C TRP A 73 2.67 -20.93 3.26
#